data_AF-A0A961ZD43-F1
#
_entry.id   AF-A0A961ZD43-F1
#
_cell.length_a   1.000
_cell.length_b   1.000
_cell.length_c   1.000
_cell.angle_alpha   90.00
_cell.angle_beta   90.00
_cell.angle_gamma   90.00
#
_symmetry.space_group_name_H-M   'P 1'
#
loop_
_entity.id
_entity.type
_entity.pdbx_description
1 polymer ?
#
loop_
_entity_poly.entity_id
_entity_poly.type
_entity_poly.pdbx_seq_one_letter_code
_entity_poly.pdbx_strand_id
1 'polypeptide(L)'
;MKKLAFAALAAGLLSATAASATDLEVTHWWTSGGEAAAVAEFAKAFDNDGYGDHWVDGAIAGSGGVARPIMISRITGGDPMGATQFNHGRQAEELVQAGLMRDLTDLANSEHWADVIADKKLLDACTLDGKVYCVPVNIHSWQ
;
A
#
# COMPACT_ATOMS: atom_id res chain seq x y z
N MET A 1 -40.68 -21.43 44.45
CA MET A 1 -40.40 -19.97 44.43
C MET A 1 -39.13 -19.77 43.61
N LYS A 2 -39.30 -19.44 42.32
CA LYS A 2 -38.86 -18.18 41.70
C LYS A 2 -37.37 -17.81 41.94
N LYS A 3 -36.61 -17.83 40.83
CA LYS A 3 -35.63 -16.80 40.40
C LYS A 3 -34.22 -16.90 41.02
N LEU A 4 -33.10 -16.73 40.33
CA LEU A 4 -32.75 -16.28 38.96
C LEU A 4 -31.32 -16.77 38.67
N ALA A 5 -31.09 -17.40 37.52
CA ALA A 5 -29.75 -17.54 36.95
C ALA A 5 -29.34 -16.19 36.35
N PHE A 6 -28.26 -15.60 36.83
CA PHE A 6 -27.62 -14.45 36.18
C PHE A 6 -26.72 -14.97 35.05
N ALA A 7 -27.30 -15.13 33.86
CA ALA A 7 -26.52 -15.18 32.63
C ALA A 7 -26.11 -13.75 32.28
N ALA A 8 -24.85 -13.39 32.53
CA ALA A 8 -24.27 -12.15 32.03
C ALA A 8 -24.11 -12.30 30.51
N LEU A 9 -25.01 -11.66 29.77
CA LEU A 9 -24.94 -11.51 28.33
C LEU A 9 -23.77 -10.57 28.00
N ALA A 10 -22.59 -11.13 27.72
CA ALA A 10 -21.51 -10.40 27.09
C ALA A 10 -21.92 -10.11 25.64
N ALA A 11 -22.70 -9.04 25.45
CA ALA A 11 -23.00 -8.52 24.13
C ALA A 11 -21.68 -8.03 23.52
N GLY A 12 -21.16 -8.82 22.57
CA GLY A 12 -20.03 -8.44 21.74
C GLY A 12 -20.36 -7.14 21.02
N LEU A 13 -19.69 -6.06 21.42
CA LEU A 13 -19.58 -4.86 20.62
C LEU A 13 -18.66 -5.21 19.44
N LEU A 14 -19.24 -5.81 18.40
CA LEU A 14 -18.72 -5.68 17.05
C LEU A 14 -18.89 -4.20 16.68
N SER A 15 -17.93 -3.39 17.09
CA SER A 15 -17.75 -2.06 16.55
C SER A 15 -17.46 -2.23 15.07
N ALA A 16 -18.51 -2.16 14.24
CA ALA A 16 -18.34 -1.87 12.83
C ALA A 16 -17.67 -0.50 12.76
N THR A 17 -16.35 -0.48 12.55
CA THR A 17 -15.63 0.73 12.20
C THR A 17 -16.22 1.20 10.88
N ALA A 18 -17.01 2.27 10.92
CA ALA A 18 -17.34 3.00 9.70
C ALA A 18 -16.01 3.42 9.09
N ALA A 19 -15.66 2.86 7.92
CA ALA A 19 -14.55 3.36 7.13
C ALA A 19 -14.92 4.78 6.71
N SER A 20 -14.12 5.75 7.15
CA SER A 20 -14.22 7.12 6.68
C SER A 20 -13.40 7.25 5.41
N ALA A 21 -13.89 8.06 4.46
CA ALA A 21 -13.12 8.52 3.31
C ALA A 21 -11.72 8.98 3.73
N THR A 22 -10.69 8.56 3.00
CA THR A 22 -9.30 8.90 3.25
C THR A 22 -8.70 9.70 2.10
N ASP A 23 -7.95 10.74 2.44
CA ASP A 23 -7.02 11.38 1.50
C ASP A 23 -5.71 10.56 1.51
N LEU A 24 -5.37 9.90 0.40
CA LEU A 24 -4.18 9.07 0.27
C LEU A 24 -3.12 9.79 -0.56
N GLU A 25 -2.08 10.31 0.09
CA GLU A 25 -0.91 10.81 -0.61
C GLU A 25 -0.10 9.66 -1.22
N VAL A 26 0.09 9.69 -2.55
CA VAL A 26 0.90 8.71 -3.28
C VAL A 26 2.06 9.39 -3.97
N THR A 27 3.28 9.06 -3.55
CA THR A 27 4.49 9.62 -4.15
C THR A 27 5.07 8.73 -5.24
N HIS A 28 5.40 9.31 -6.39
CA HIS A 28 5.97 8.61 -7.55
C HIS A 28 6.84 9.56 -8.39
N TRP A 29 7.63 9.03 -9.31
CA TRP A 29 8.42 9.83 -10.27
C TRP A 29 7.88 9.78 -11.71
N TRP A 30 6.68 9.24 -11.90
CA TRP A 30 5.95 9.23 -13.16
C TRP A 30 5.44 10.63 -13.52
N THR A 31 6.19 11.35 -14.35
CA THR A 31 5.94 12.79 -14.62
C THR A 31 5.98 13.16 -16.09
N SER A 32 6.49 12.29 -16.97
CA SER A 32 6.35 12.49 -18.41
C SER A 32 4.89 12.33 -18.85
N GLY A 33 4.53 12.81 -20.05
CA GLY A 33 3.14 12.80 -20.51
C GLY A 33 2.49 11.41 -20.52
N GLY A 34 3.22 10.36 -20.91
CA GLY A 34 2.71 8.99 -20.91
C GLY A 34 2.64 8.37 -19.51
N GLU A 35 3.62 8.66 -18.66
CA GLU A 35 3.65 8.21 -17.27
C GLU A 35 2.53 8.86 -16.44
N ALA A 36 2.32 10.17 -16.63
CA ALA A 36 1.24 10.91 -15.99
C ALA A 36 -0.14 10.40 -16.44
N ALA A 37 -0.30 10.04 -17.71
CA ALA A 37 -1.53 9.41 -18.18
C ALA A 37 -1.77 8.04 -17.53
N ALA A 38 -0.72 7.25 -17.29
CA ALA A 38 -0.84 5.95 -16.63
C ALA A 38 -1.21 6.09 -15.14
N VAL A 39 -0.54 6.96 -14.39
CA VAL A 39 -0.84 7.16 -12.96
C VAL A 39 -2.21 7.79 -12.74
N ALA A 40 -2.69 8.61 -13.68
CA ALA A 40 -4.02 9.19 -13.62
C ALA A 40 -5.14 8.13 -13.63
N GLU A 41 -4.93 6.98 -14.26
CA GLU A 41 -5.92 5.89 -14.17
C GLU A 41 -5.96 5.25 -12.79
N PHE A 42 -4.86 5.28 -12.02
CA PHE A 42 -4.86 4.80 -10.63
C PHE A 42 -5.59 5.78 -9.72
N ALA A 43 -5.25 7.06 -9.85
CA ALA A 43 -5.93 8.15 -9.14
C ALA A 43 -7.43 8.09 -9.38
N LYS A 44 -7.84 7.96 -10.64
CA LYS A 44 -9.25 7.83 -11.03
C LYS A 44 -9.91 6.58 -10.46
N ALA A 45 -9.23 5.43 -10.46
CA ALA A 45 -9.81 4.22 -9.87
C ALA A 45 -10.03 4.37 -8.37
N PHE A 46 -9.09 5.02 -7.67
CA PHE A 46 -9.16 5.29 -6.24
C PHE A 46 -10.26 6.31 -5.89
N ASP A 47 -10.29 7.45 -6.59
CA ASP A 47 -11.31 8.50 -6.41
C ASP A 47 -12.76 8.00 -6.67
N ASN A 48 -12.91 6.89 -7.40
CA ASN A 48 -14.22 6.33 -7.78
C ASN A 48 -14.46 4.94 -7.17
N ASP A 49 -13.80 4.61 -6.07
CA ASP A 49 -13.90 3.32 -5.38
C ASP A 49 -15.26 3.06 -4.69
N GLY A 50 -16.07 4.10 -4.53
CA GLY A 50 -17.38 4.06 -3.86
C GLY A 50 -17.35 4.26 -2.35
N TYR A 51 -16.15 4.44 -1.76
CA TYR A 51 -15.94 4.76 -0.35
C TYR A 51 -15.72 6.26 -0.12
N GLY A 52 -15.45 7.01 -1.20
CA GLY A 52 -15.24 8.45 -1.16
C GLY A 52 -13.79 8.82 -0.85
N ASP A 53 -12.87 7.87 -1.01
CA ASP A 53 -11.44 8.11 -0.88
C ASP A 53 -10.94 9.07 -1.96
N HIS A 54 -9.83 9.75 -1.68
CA HIS A 54 -9.27 10.75 -2.58
C HIS A 54 -7.76 10.59 -2.79
N TRP A 55 -7.34 10.57 -4.05
CA TRP A 55 -5.94 10.53 -4.43
C TRP A 55 -5.29 11.91 -4.27
N VAL A 56 -4.26 11.99 -3.43
CA VAL A 56 -3.39 13.18 -3.34
C VAL A 56 -2.11 12.91 -4.10
N ASP A 57 -1.93 13.59 -5.23
CA ASP A 57 -0.82 13.36 -6.13
C ASP A 57 0.50 13.91 -5.57
N GLY A 58 1.43 13.00 -5.26
CA GLY A 58 2.76 13.29 -4.74
C GLY A 58 3.85 13.17 -5.80
N ALA A 59 3.59 13.60 -7.04
CA ALA A 59 4.53 13.49 -8.14
C ALA A 59 5.85 14.27 -7.89
N ILE A 60 6.98 13.59 -7.97
CA ILE A 60 8.32 14.17 -7.86
C ILE A 60 9.00 14.12 -9.23
N ALA A 61 9.16 15.28 -9.85
CA ALA A 61 9.81 15.38 -11.17
C ALA A 61 11.28 14.94 -11.11
N GLY A 62 11.68 14.13 -12.09
CA GLY A 62 13.00 13.52 -12.17
C GLY A 62 12.92 12.00 -12.25
N SER A 63 14.04 11.32 -12.07
CA SER A 63 14.07 9.86 -11.98
C SER A 63 13.90 9.40 -10.53
N GLY A 64 13.78 8.08 -10.34
CA GLY A 64 13.86 7.48 -9.00
C GLY A 64 15.15 7.84 -8.23
N GLY A 65 16.22 8.26 -8.91
CA GLY A 65 17.43 8.77 -8.26
C GLY A 65 17.23 10.10 -7.52
N VAL A 66 16.25 10.91 -7.93
CA VAL A 66 15.87 12.16 -7.28
C VAL A 66 14.75 11.92 -6.27
N ALA A 67 13.73 11.15 -6.66
CA ALA A 67 12.53 10.94 -5.85
C ALA A 67 12.79 10.07 -4.61
N ARG A 68 13.54 8.97 -4.75
CA ARG A 68 13.73 8.00 -3.66
C ARG A 68 14.40 8.60 -2.42
N PRO A 69 15.48 9.40 -2.50
CA PRO A 69 16.03 10.06 -1.31
C PRO A 69 15.03 10.96 -0.58
N ILE A 70 14.14 11.66 -1.31
CA ILE A 70 13.09 12.51 -0.72
C ILE A 70 12.08 11.64 0.02
N MET A 71 11.60 10.56 -0.62
CA MET A 71 10.67 9.60 -0.01
C MET A 71 11.26 8.97 1.26
N ILE A 72 12.51 8.50 1.21
CA ILE A 72 13.20 7.94 2.39
C ILE A 72 13.34 8.99 3.49
N SER A 73 13.72 10.23 3.16
CA SER A 73 13.85 11.30 4.15
C SER A 73 12.52 11.59 4.85
N ARG A 74 11.40 11.59 4.12
CA ARG A 74 10.06 11.81 4.70
C ARG A 74 9.64 10.65 5.61
N ILE A 75 9.81 9.41 5.15
CA ILE A 75 9.49 8.19 5.93
C ILE A 75 10.28 8.14 7.23
N THR A 76 11.60 8.31 7.14
CA THR A 76 12.48 8.28 8.33
C THR A 76 12.35 9.52 9.21
N GLY A 77 11.86 10.64 8.66
CA GLY A 77 11.59 11.89 9.35
C GLY A 77 10.24 11.96 10.07
N GLY A 78 9.40 10.93 9.95
CA GLY A 78 8.10 10.85 10.63
C GLY A 78 6.95 11.56 9.90
N ASP A 79 7.12 11.87 8.62
CA ASP A 79 6.06 12.37 7.72
C ASP A 79 5.88 11.41 6.53
N PRO A 80 5.48 10.14 6.74
CA PRO A 80 5.36 9.15 5.67
C PRO A 80 4.07 9.34 4.87
N MET A 81 4.08 8.81 3.65
CA MET A 81 2.97 8.93 2.69
C MET A 81 2.13 7.67 2.78
N GLY A 82 0.90 7.74 2.26
CA GLY A 82 0.02 6.58 2.21
C GLY A 82 0.60 5.47 1.35
N ALA A 83 1.16 5.82 0.19
CA ALA A 83 1.92 4.90 -0.66
C ALA A 83 3.06 5.61 -1.38
N THR A 84 4.05 4.84 -1.82
CA THR A 84 5.23 5.39 -2.48
C THR A 84 5.84 4.40 -3.47
N GLN A 85 6.29 4.90 -4.61
CA GLN A 85 6.94 4.12 -5.64
C GLN A 85 8.37 3.76 -5.22
N PHE A 86 8.73 2.48 -5.32
CA PHE A 86 10.09 1.98 -5.26
C PHE A 86 10.32 1.02 -6.42
N ASN A 87 11.54 0.91 -6.92
CA ASN A 87 11.83 -0.16 -7.87
C ASN A 87 11.73 -1.50 -7.17
N HIS A 88 11.24 -2.48 -7.92
CA HIS A 88 11.18 -3.87 -7.49
C HIS A 88 12.56 -4.40 -7.04
N GLY A 89 12.58 -5.27 -6.04
CA GLY A 89 13.79 -5.77 -5.41
C GLY A 89 14.01 -5.17 -4.01
N ARG A 90 15.27 -4.83 -3.68
CA ARG A 90 15.67 -4.55 -2.29
C ARG A 90 15.75 -3.07 -1.91
N GLN A 91 15.23 -2.16 -2.73
CA GLN A 91 15.31 -0.73 -2.44
C GLN A 91 14.58 -0.29 -1.16
N ALA A 92 13.56 -1.05 -0.74
CA ALA A 92 12.79 -0.81 0.48
C ALA A 92 13.19 -1.73 1.65
N GLU A 93 14.19 -2.62 1.49
CA GLU A 93 14.53 -3.62 2.51
C GLU A 93 14.87 -3.02 3.86
N GLU A 94 15.71 -1.98 3.88
CA GLU A 94 16.10 -1.30 5.11
C GLU A 94 14.90 -0.65 5.82
N LEU A 95 13.93 -0.12 5.04
CA LEU A 95 12.69 0.44 5.58
C LEU A 95 11.81 -0.66 6.19
N VAL A 96 11.74 -1.82 5.54
CA VAL A 96 11.02 -3.00 6.05
C VAL A 96 11.66 -3.49 7.36
N GLN A 97 12.98 -3.66 7.38
CA GLN A 97 13.73 -4.10 8.56
C GLN A 97 13.60 -3.11 9.73
N ALA A 98 13.50 -1.81 9.42
CA ALA A 98 13.22 -0.77 10.41
C ALA A 98 11.76 -0.70 10.87
N GLY A 99 10.87 -1.54 10.32
CA GLY A 99 9.44 -1.56 10.66
C GLY A 99 8.65 -0.38 10.10
N LEU A 100 9.17 0.31 9.09
CA LEU A 100 8.56 1.51 8.49
C LEU A 100 7.64 1.22 7.30
N MET A 101 7.51 -0.06 6.92
CA MET A 101 6.64 -0.51 5.83
C MET A 101 5.53 -1.42 6.35
N ARG A 102 4.33 -1.27 5.77
CA ARG A 102 3.15 -2.06 6.14
C ARG A 102 3.28 -3.50 5.62
N ASP A 103 3.05 -4.47 6.51
CA ASP A 103 2.85 -5.87 6.14
C ASP A 103 1.49 -6.04 5.44
N LEU A 104 1.51 -6.54 4.21
CA LEU A 104 0.37 -6.78 3.33
C LEU A 104 0.04 -8.27 3.19
N THR A 105 0.67 -9.15 3.97
CA THR A 105 0.54 -10.61 3.82
C THR A 105 -0.90 -11.09 3.92
N ASP A 106 -1.68 -10.56 4.86
CA ASP A 106 -3.09 -10.94 5.03
C ASP A 106 -3.91 -10.55 3.79
N LEU A 107 -3.70 -9.36 3.25
CA LEU A 107 -4.36 -8.88 2.03
C LEU A 107 -3.95 -9.74 0.83
N ALA A 108 -2.65 -9.96 0.63
CA ALA A 108 -2.11 -10.75 -0.46
C ALA A 108 -2.64 -12.19 -0.50
N ASN A 109 -2.80 -12.80 0.69
CA ASN A 109 -3.40 -14.11 0.83
C ASN A 109 -4.90 -14.09 0.52
N SER A 110 -5.62 -13.09 1.03
CA SER A 110 -7.08 -12.96 0.84
C SER A 110 -7.48 -12.72 -0.62
N GLU A 111 -6.63 -11.99 -1.37
CA GLU A 111 -6.84 -11.67 -2.77
C GLU A 111 -6.10 -12.64 -3.72
N HIS A 112 -5.52 -13.71 -3.17
CA HIS A 112 -4.85 -14.75 -3.95
C HIS A 112 -3.76 -14.22 -4.90
N TRP A 113 -2.94 -13.27 -4.45
CA TRP A 113 -1.93 -12.62 -5.31
C TRP A 113 -0.96 -13.62 -5.96
N ALA A 114 -0.62 -14.70 -5.25
CA ALA A 114 0.24 -15.76 -5.77
C ALA A 114 -0.34 -16.52 -6.97
N ASP A 115 -1.65 -16.44 -7.20
CA ASP A 115 -2.35 -17.11 -8.30
C ASP A 115 -2.51 -16.19 -9.53
N VAL A 116 -2.56 -14.87 -9.32
CA VAL A 116 -2.74 -13.88 -10.40
C VAL A 116 -1.41 -13.32 -10.93
N ILE A 117 -0.36 -13.29 -10.10
CA ILE A 117 0.97 -12.84 -10.51
C ILE A 117 1.69 -13.98 -11.24
N ALA A 118 1.85 -13.84 -12.56
CA ALA A 118 2.32 -14.89 -13.45
C ALA A 118 3.75 -15.39 -13.13
N ASP A 119 4.69 -14.50 -12.79
CA ASP A 119 6.04 -14.87 -12.36
C ASP A 119 6.16 -14.69 -10.84
N LYS A 120 6.31 -15.80 -10.12
CA LYS A 120 6.46 -15.82 -8.66
C LYS A 120 7.61 -14.96 -8.16
N LYS A 121 8.66 -14.78 -8.97
CA LYS A 121 9.81 -13.93 -8.60
C LYS A 121 9.41 -12.48 -8.34
N LEU A 122 8.32 -12.01 -8.98
CA LEU A 122 7.78 -10.67 -8.76
C LEU A 122 7.13 -10.51 -7.40
N LEU A 123 6.54 -11.57 -6.84
CA LEU A 123 6.03 -11.55 -5.47
C LEU A 123 7.16 -11.82 -4.47
N ASP A 124 8.11 -12.69 -4.81
CA ASP A 124 9.26 -13.03 -3.96
C ASP A 124 10.11 -11.80 -3.65
N ALA A 125 10.36 -10.91 -4.60
CA ALA A 125 11.13 -9.69 -4.32
C ALA A 125 10.31 -8.61 -3.59
N CYS A 126 9.00 -8.76 -3.46
CA CYS A 126 8.18 -8.03 -2.49
C CYS A 126 8.13 -8.70 -1.11
N THR A 127 8.73 -9.88 -0.96
CA THR A 127 8.68 -10.68 0.26
C THR A 127 9.98 -10.53 1.05
N LEU A 128 9.87 -10.40 2.37
CA LEU A 128 10.99 -10.47 3.31
C LEU A 128 10.54 -11.26 4.54
N ASP A 129 11.33 -12.25 4.95
CA ASP A 129 11.02 -13.12 6.11
C ASP A 129 9.60 -13.70 6.09
N GLY A 130 9.12 -14.08 4.90
CA GLY A 130 7.80 -14.68 4.69
C GLY A 130 6.64 -13.69 4.68
N LYS A 131 6.90 -12.38 4.73
CA LYS A 131 5.88 -11.32 4.71
C LYS A 131 5.96 -10.49 3.44
N VAL A 132 4.81 -10.09 2.92
CA VAL A 132 4.67 -9.29 1.69
C VAL A 132 4.60 -7.79 2.03
N TYR A 133 5.43 -6.96 1.38
CA TYR A 133 5.55 -5.52 1.70
C TYR A 133 5.35 -4.57 0.51
N CYS A 134 5.14 -5.11 -0.69
CA CYS A 134 4.79 -4.29 -1.86
C CYS A 134 3.81 -4.99 -2.79
N VAL A 135 3.20 -4.18 -3.66
CA VAL A 135 2.31 -4.61 -4.74
C VAL A 135 3.05 -4.37 -6.07
N PRO A 136 3.43 -5.42 -6.81
CA PRO A 136 4.01 -5.26 -8.14
C PRO A 136 2.96 -4.68 -9.12
N VAL A 137 3.29 -3.56 -9.76
CA VAL A 137 2.35 -2.85 -10.64
C VAL A 137 2.60 -3.16 -12.12
N ASN A 138 3.85 -3.21 -12.55
CA ASN A 138 4.20 -3.46 -13.95
C ASN A 138 5.58 -4.12 -14.07
N ILE A 139 5.91 -4.52 -15.31
CA ILE A 139 7.22 -5.04 -15.68
C ILE A 139 7.70 -4.20 -16.85
N HIS A 140 8.70 -3.37 -16.60
CA HIS A 140 9.43 -2.71 -17.67
C HIS A 140 10.62 -3.57 -18.09
N SER A 141 10.81 -3.74 -19.40
CA SER A 141 12.09 -4.20 -19.89
C SER A 141 13.14 -3.12 -19.64
N TRP A 142 14.38 -3.56 -19.55
CA TRP A 142 15.50 -2.64 -19.71
C TRP A 142 15.39 -2.14 -21.16
N GLN A 143 15.50 -0.84 -21.37
CA GLN A 143 15.75 -0.32 -22.71
C GLN A 143 17.16 -0.74 -23.12
#